data_AF-A0A962RKB6-F1
#
_entry.id   AF-A0A962RKB6-F1
#
_cell.length_a   1.000
_cell.length_b   1.000
_cell.length_c   1.000
_cell.angle_alpha   90.00
_cell.angle_beta   90.00
_cell.angle_gamma   90.00
#
_symmetry.space_group_name_H-M   'P 1'
#
loop_
_entity.id
_entity.type
_entity.pdbx_description
1 polymer ?
#
loop_
_entity_poly.entity_id
_entity_poly.type
_entity_poly.pdbx_seq_one_letter_code
_entity_poly.pdbx_strand_id
1 'polypeptide(L)'
;MASKQPARRLIVAAVRSRRATRTMLACAHRLVATLALLLGCTSLSATGQIKLPDFGDSSATVVNQGREREIGEAFMRELRASVVLVDDPLVTQYVQQLGRRLTSAFAANDQTFDFFVVDSKAINAFAAPGGFVGLNSGLILAAESESELASVLAHEIAHVTQRHIARGIEFSGRTTPLAIAGLLAALIVGTQNAEAGRAAAAAVQGVQAQSRLDFSRSFEQEADRVGINMLDQAGFDPQGMADFFDKLQTAARYYRSPPEFLSTHPVTTARIAEARGRAQQLGYRQHANSLDFHLVKARLRVHPGEDNRALLAYFDEQERIGHGAQQAGARYGRALVQLRMGKLAEAERTLEKLRGEHPDSLALVVEVARARLRAGKSREAISGLDDAFILAPQDRMVASALSEALLDAGQPQRALQVLDEHDRSNHLDAAMLKLKAQALDNLGRKAESQLALAEHFYALGQLNEAISQLRMAARRPNTSFYDASRIEARLEQFEREHAERSKQR
;
A
#
# COMPACT_ATOMS: atom_id res chain seq x y z
N MET A 1 -4.42 -97.70 25.84
CA MET A 1 -5.17 -98.93 25.49
C MET A 1 -5.58 -98.84 24.03
N ALA A 2 -5.23 -99.86 23.24
CA ALA A 2 -5.84 -100.36 21.98
C ALA A 2 -6.29 -99.33 20.89
N SER A 3 -6.07 -99.51 19.59
CA SER A 3 -5.77 -100.72 18.83
C SER A 3 -5.50 -100.38 17.35
N LYS A 4 -4.49 -101.05 16.77
CA LYS A 4 -4.43 -101.71 15.44
C LYS A 4 -4.47 -100.89 14.13
N GLN A 5 -3.29 -100.87 13.48
CA GLN A 5 -2.92 -101.45 12.16
C GLN A 5 -3.67 -101.05 10.86
N PRO A 6 -3.10 -101.32 9.65
CA PRO A 6 -1.69 -101.43 9.25
C PRO A 6 -1.33 -100.75 7.90
N ALA A 7 -0.02 -100.70 7.65
CA ALA A 7 0.63 -100.33 6.41
C ALA A 7 0.31 -101.23 5.20
N ARG A 8 0.39 -100.66 3.99
CA ARG A 8 1.08 -101.26 2.83
C ARG A 8 1.19 -100.30 1.65
N ARG A 9 2.31 -100.43 0.93
CA ARG A 9 2.58 -100.03 -0.47
C ARG A 9 3.15 -98.61 -0.70
N LEU A 10 4.43 -98.52 -1.09
CA LEU A 10 4.86 -98.26 -2.48
C LEU A 10 6.31 -97.73 -2.55
N ILE A 11 7.24 -98.66 -2.75
CA ILE A 11 8.56 -98.41 -3.35
C ILE A 11 8.34 -98.16 -4.85
N VAL A 12 8.04 -96.93 -5.26
CA VAL A 12 8.17 -96.44 -6.67
C VAL A 12 8.56 -94.94 -6.74
N ALA A 13 8.61 -94.19 -5.63
CA ALA A 13 8.68 -92.72 -5.69
C ALA A 13 10.10 -92.09 -5.74
N ALA A 14 11.20 -92.84 -5.88
CA ALA A 14 12.54 -92.30 -5.64
C ALA A 14 13.35 -91.86 -6.88
N VAL A 15 12.88 -92.09 -8.12
CA VAL A 15 13.64 -91.75 -9.35
C VAL A 15 13.05 -90.56 -10.14
N ARG A 16 11.85 -90.08 -9.77
CA ARG A 16 11.22 -88.88 -10.38
C ARG A 16 11.60 -87.54 -9.71
N SER A 17 12.25 -87.53 -8.55
CA SER A 17 12.40 -86.32 -7.71
C SER A 17 13.65 -85.44 -7.97
N ARG A 18 14.62 -85.89 -8.79
CA ARG A 18 15.86 -85.11 -9.05
C ARG A 18 15.89 -84.33 -10.38
N ARG A 19 14.99 -84.62 -11.33
CA ARG A 19 14.85 -83.82 -12.58
C ARG A 19 13.80 -82.72 -12.47
N ALA A 20 12.78 -82.86 -11.61
CA ALA A 20 11.74 -81.84 -11.40
C ALA A 20 12.22 -80.64 -10.56
N THR A 21 13.24 -80.83 -9.72
CA THR A 21 13.77 -79.78 -8.82
C THR A 21 14.74 -78.82 -9.51
N ARG A 22 15.41 -79.23 -10.60
CA ARG A 22 16.29 -78.34 -11.39
C ARG A 22 15.54 -77.46 -12.40
N THR A 23 14.38 -77.88 -12.90
CA THR A 23 13.54 -77.07 -13.79
C THR A 23 12.67 -76.05 -13.05
N MET A 24 12.27 -76.33 -11.80
CA MET A 24 11.51 -75.36 -10.98
C MET A 24 12.36 -74.18 -10.49
N LEU A 25 13.64 -74.38 -10.15
CA LEU A 25 14.51 -73.27 -9.72
C LEU A 25 14.86 -72.27 -10.84
N ALA A 26 14.98 -72.75 -12.08
CA ALA A 26 15.26 -71.91 -13.26
C ALA A 26 14.04 -71.07 -13.70
N CYS A 27 12.81 -71.57 -13.49
CA CYS A 27 11.58 -70.80 -13.70
C CYS A 27 11.38 -69.73 -12.61
N ALA A 28 11.71 -70.02 -11.35
CA ALA A 28 11.57 -69.05 -10.25
C ALA A 28 12.52 -67.84 -10.41
N HIS A 29 13.77 -68.06 -10.86
CA HIS A 29 14.72 -66.95 -11.09
C HIS A 29 14.34 -66.11 -12.32
N ARG A 30 13.76 -66.72 -13.36
CA ARG A 30 13.26 -65.97 -14.52
C ARG A 30 12.01 -65.16 -14.19
N LEU A 31 11.10 -65.68 -13.35
CA LEU A 31 9.88 -64.97 -12.92
C LEU A 31 10.18 -63.78 -12.00
N VAL A 32 11.16 -63.91 -11.09
CA VAL A 32 11.59 -62.81 -10.21
C VAL A 32 12.34 -61.73 -11.01
N ALA A 33 13.12 -62.10 -12.03
CA ALA A 33 13.80 -61.14 -12.90
C ALA A 33 12.84 -60.38 -13.84
N THR A 34 11.78 -60.99 -14.37
CA THR A 34 10.74 -60.27 -15.13
C THR A 34 9.85 -59.42 -14.24
N LEU A 35 9.56 -59.84 -13.00
CA LEU A 35 8.78 -59.03 -12.07
C LEU A 35 9.58 -57.80 -11.59
N ALA A 36 10.90 -57.92 -11.38
CA ALA A 36 11.77 -56.78 -11.06
C ALA A 36 11.93 -55.78 -12.22
N LEU A 37 11.90 -56.25 -13.48
CA LEU A 37 11.93 -55.38 -14.66
C LEU A 37 10.59 -54.66 -14.92
N LEU A 38 9.47 -55.24 -14.49
CA LEU A 38 8.13 -54.64 -14.60
C LEU A 38 7.83 -53.61 -13.49
N LEU A 39 8.49 -53.70 -12.33
CA LEU A 39 8.36 -52.69 -11.26
C LEU A 39 9.33 -51.50 -11.39
N GLY A 40 10.29 -51.52 -12.32
CA GLY A 40 11.33 -50.49 -12.46
C GLY A 40 11.09 -49.39 -13.51
N CYS A 41 9.98 -49.41 -14.27
CA CYS A 41 9.81 -48.57 -15.46
C CYS A 41 8.63 -47.59 -15.46
N THR A 42 7.97 -47.32 -14.32
CA THR A 42 6.92 -46.28 -14.25
C THR A 42 7.16 -45.32 -13.09
N SER A 43 8.18 -44.49 -13.24
CA SER A 43 8.31 -43.22 -12.51
C SER A 43 8.91 -42.18 -13.45
N LEU A 44 8.25 -42.00 -14.61
CA LEU A 44 8.35 -40.75 -15.35
C LEU A 44 7.34 -39.81 -14.71
N SER A 45 7.82 -38.75 -14.05
CA SER A 45 7.01 -37.66 -13.55
C SER A 45 6.26 -37.01 -14.71
N ALA A 46 5.01 -37.42 -14.90
CA ALA A 46 4.00 -36.58 -15.54
C ALA A 46 3.12 -36.03 -14.41
N THR A 47 3.57 -34.96 -13.75
CA THR A 47 2.65 -34.02 -13.11
C THR A 47 1.92 -33.27 -14.23
N GLY A 48 1.08 -34.00 -14.97
CA GLY A 48 -0.01 -33.38 -15.69
C GLY A 48 -0.92 -32.80 -14.63
N GLN A 49 -0.85 -31.47 -14.45
CA GLN A 49 -1.91 -30.74 -13.77
C GLN A 49 -3.22 -31.22 -14.40
N ILE A 50 -4.00 -31.99 -13.65
CA ILE A 50 -5.44 -32.05 -13.88
C ILE A 50 -5.88 -30.62 -13.61
N LYS A 51 -5.92 -29.79 -14.66
CA LYS A 51 -6.66 -28.55 -14.68
C LYS A 51 -8.12 -28.98 -14.54
N LEU A 52 -8.55 -29.12 -13.28
CA LEU A 52 -9.95 -28.99 -12.94
C LEU A 52 -10.44 -27.73 -13.68
N PRO A 53 -11.58 -27.81 -14.40
CA PRO A 53 -12.22 -26.60 -14.89
C PRO A 53 -12.33 -25.65 -13.71
N ASP A 54 -11.77 -24.45 -13.87
CA ASP A 54 -12.01 -23.35 -12.95
C ASP A 54 -13.52 -23.11 -12.98
N PHE A 55 -14.23 -23.65 -11.99
CA PHE A 55 -15.61 -23.28 -11.72
C PHE A 55 -15.50 -21.88 -11.14
N GLY A 56 -15.33 -20.92 -12.05
CA GLY A 56 -14.92 -19.56 -11.76
C GLY A 56 -15.58 -19.05 -10.51
N ASP A 57 -14.76 -18.43 -9.65
CA ASP A 57 -15.23 -17.59 -8.56
C ASP A 57 -16.38 -16.73 -9.08
N SER A 58 -17.59 -16.92 -8.54
CA SER A 58 -18.77 -16.19 -9.03
C SER A 58 -18.56 -14.67 -8.94
N SER A 59 -17.68 -14.23 -8.02
CA SER A 59 -17.25 -12.85 -7.85
C SER A 59 -16.52 -12.29 -9.08
N ALA A 60 -15.74 -13.12 -9.79
CA ALA A 60 -15.05 -12.73 -11.02
C ALA A 60 -16.02 -12.46 -12.18
N THR A 61 -17.23 -13.02 -12.13
CA THR A 61 -18.29 -12.81 -13.12
C THR A 61 -19.05 -11.50 -12.94
N VAL A 62 -19.05 -10.93 -11.73
CA VAL A 62 -19.86 -9.74 -11.38
C VAL A 62 -19.03 -8.46 -11.32
N VAL A 63 -17.81 -8.52 -10.77
CA VAL A 63 -16.85 -7.40 -10.80
C VAL A 63 -15.49 -7.97 -11.19
N ASN A 64 -14.96 -7.63 -12.36
CA ASN A 64 -13.59 -7.99 -12.75
C ASN A 64 -12.59 -6.94 -12.26
N GLN A 65 -11.29 -7.23 -12.32
CA GLN A 65 -10.23 -6.32 -11.85
C GLN A 65 -10.29 -4.93 -12.52
N GLY A 66 -10.59 -4.87 -13.82
CA GLY A 66 -10.74 -3.59 -14.53
C GLY A 66 -11.89 -2.74 -13.98
N ARG A 67 -13.01 -3.38 -13.63
CA ARG A 67 -14.15 -2.71 -13.01
C ARG A 67 -13.86 -2.29 -11.57
N GLU A 68 -13.11 -3.09 -10.79
CA GLU A 68 -12.64 -2.69 -9.47
C GLU A 68 -11.76 -1.45 -9.54
N ARG A 69 -10.86 -1.39 -10.52
CA ARG A 69 -10.01 -0.21 -10.77
C ARG A 69 -10.84 1.03 -11.10
N GLU A 70 -11.83 0.92 -11.98
CA GLU A 70 -12.74 2.02 -12.32
C GLU A 70 -13.50 2.55 -11.09
N ILE A 71 -13.99 1.64 -10.22
CA ILE A 71 -14.64 2.00 -8.95
C ILE A 71 -13.66 2.74 -8.03
N GLY A 72 -12.44 2.21 -7.88
CA GLY A 72 -11.40 2.81 -7.05
C GLY A 72 -10.99 4.20 -7.51
N GLU A 73 -10.81 4.39 -8.82
CA GLU A 73 -10.50 5.69 -9.38
C GLU A 73 -11.65 6.68 -9.18
N ALA A 74 -12.90 6.25 -9.37
CA ALA A 74 -14.07 7.08 -9.04
C ALA A 74 -14.11 7.46 -7.56
N PHE A 75 -13.83 6.51 -6.68
CA PHE A 75 -13.73 6.74 -5.25
C PHE A 75 -12.66 7.79 -4.92
N MET A 76 -11.46 7.68 -5.50
CA MET A 76 -10.39 8.64 -5.25
C MET A 76 -10.74 10.06 -5.71
N ARG A 77 -11.52 10.21 -6.78
CA ARG A 77 -12.00 11.52 -7.24
C ARG A 77 -12.95 12.15 -6.22
N GLU A 78 -13.95 11.40 -5.78
CA GLU A 78 -14.92 11.89 -4.77
C GLU A 78 -14.24 12.16 -3.43
N LEU A 79 -13.28 11.32 -3.03
CA LEU A 79 -12.50 11.49 -1.82
C LEU A 79 -11.69 12.79 -1.87
N ARG A 80 -10.91 13.01 -2.94
CA ARG A 80 -10.09 14.23 -3.12
C ARG A 80 -10.92 15.51 -3.18
N ALA A 81 -12.17 15.43 -3.61
CA ALA A 81 -13.08 16.57 -3.60
C ALA A 81 -13.59 16.91 -2.18
N SER A 82 -13.54 15.95 -1.25
CA SER A 82 -14.21 16.04 0.05
C SER A 82 -13.25 16.11 1.24
N VAL A 83 -12.03 15.59 1.12
CA VAL A 83 -11.03 15.56 2.19
C VAL A 83 -9.68 16.08 1.72
N VAL A 84 -8.89 16.59 2.67
CA VAL A 84 -7.51 17.00 2.43
C VAL A 84 -6.60 15.78 2.52
N LEU A 85 -5.87 15.51 1.44
CA LEU A 85 -4.80 14.51 1.45
C LEU A 85 -3.48 15.16 1.89
N VAL A 86 -2.65 14.42 2.60
CA VAL A 86 -1.29 14.86 2.94
C VAL A 86 -0.43 14.76 1.67
N ASP A 87 -0.04 15.91 1.15
CA ASP A 87 0.88 16.05 0.01
C ASP A 87 2.29 16.46 0.50
N ASP A 88 2.86 15.64 1.38
CA ASP A 88 4.25 15.78 1.82
C ASP A 88 5.08 14.62 1.23
N PRO A 89 6.12 14.90 0.41
CA PRO A 89 6.90 13.86 -0.25
C PRO A 89 7.50 12.80 0.69
N LEU A 90 7.92 13.19 1.90
CA LEU A 90 8.46 12.26 2.89
C LEU A 90 7.37 11.33 3.41
N VAL A 91 6.22 11.88 3.78
CA VAL A 91 5.09 11.08 4.29
C VAL A 91 4.57 10.11 3.24
N THR A 92 4.32 10.61 2.02
CA THR A 92 3.80 9.77 0.94
C THR A 92 4.80 8.68 0.56
N GLN A 93 6.09 9.02 0.41
CA GLN A 93 7.11 8.04 0.04
C GLN A 93 7.25 6.95 1.11
N TYR A 94 7.24 7.33 2.39
CA TYR A 94 7.30 6.37 3.49
C TYR A 94 6.14 5.37 3.45
N VAL A 95 4.90 5.85 3.37
CA VAL A 95 3.72 4.96 3.35
C VAL A 95 3.70 4.08 2.10
N GLN A 96 4.10 4.61 0.95
CA GLN A 96 4.24 3.80 -0.27
C GLN A 96 5.34 2.74 -0.15
N GLN A 97 6.50 3.07 0.44
CA GLN A 97 7.57 2.09 0.64
C GLN A 97 7.16 1.00 1.63
N LEU A 98 6.49 1.38 2.73
CA LEU A 98 5.94 0.44 3.70
C LEU A 98 4.93 -0.50 3.03
N GLY A 99 3.98 0.05 2.27
CA GLY A 99 3.00 -0.71 1.50
C GLY A 99 3.66 -1.65 0.49
N ARG A 100 4.61 -1.15 -0.31
CA ARG A 100 5.36 -1.97 -1.28
C ARG A 100 6.14 -3.10 -0.61
N ARG A 101 6.72 -2.87 0.56
CA ARG A 101 7.42 -3.91 1.33
C ARG A 101 6.46 -5.04 1.72
N LEU A 102 5.26 -4.69 2.18
CA LEU A 102 4.21 -5.66 2.53
C LEU A 102 3.70 -6.42 1.29
N THR A 103 3.36 -5.70 0.21
CA THR A 103 2.82 -6.31 -1.02
C THR A 103 3.85 -7.06 -1.85
N SER A 104 5.15 -6.84 -1.65
CA SER A 104 6.21 -7.62 -2.31
C SER A 104 6.52 -8.92 -1.56
N ALA A 105 6.32 -8.92 -0.24
CA ALA A 105 6.54 -10.10 0.59
C ALA A 105 5.40 -11.12 0.47
N PHE A 106 4.17 -10.62 0.36
CA PHE A 106 2.99 -11.41 0.07
C PHE A 106 2.80 -11.45 -1.45
N ALA A 107 2.65 -12.61 -2.08
CA ALA A 107 2.47 -12.74 -3.53
C ALA A 107 1.12 -12.14 -4.00
N ALA A 108 0.97 -10.83 -3.88
CA ALA A 108 -0.18 -10.06 -4.33
C ALA A 108 -0.16 -10.06 -5.87
N ASN A 109 -0.71 -11.13 -6.45
CA ASN A 109 -0.83 -11.39 -7.88
C ASN A 109 -1.14 -10.11 -8.66
N ASP A 110 -0.21 -9.61 -9.49
CA ASP A 110 -0.34 -8.53 -10.49
C ASP A 110 -1.19 -7.29 -10.13
N GLN A 111 -1.58 -7.10 -8.87
CA GLN A 111 -2.43 -6.01 -8.39
C GLN A 111 -1.57 -4.80 -8.08
N THR A 112 -1.91 -3.68 -8.70
CA THR A 112 -1.30 -2.38 -8.42
C THR A 112 -1.91 -1.77 -7.16
N PHE A 113 -1.08 -1.31 -6.23
CA PHE A 113 -1.53 -0.63 -5.01
C PHE A 113 -1.16 0.85 -5.01
N ASP A 114 -2.11 1.67 -4.61
CA ASP A 114 -1.98 3.12 -4.45
C ASP A 114 -2.22 3.49 -2.99
N PHE A 115 -1.13 3.84 -2.28
CA PHE A 115 -1.18 4.21 -0.87
C PHE A 115 -1.21 5.72 -0.68
N PHE A 116 -2.08 6.21 0.20
CA PHE A 116 -2.21 7.66 0.49
C PHE A 116 -2.53 7.93 1.95
N VAL A 117 -2.36 9.18 2.35
CA VAL A 117 -2.64 9.64 3.72
C VAL A 117 -3.67 10.76 3.69
N VAL A 118 -4.73 10.63 4.49
CA VAL A 118 -5.71 11.69 4.74
C VAL A 118 -5.25 12.51 5.93
N ASP A 119 -5.33 13.83 5.79
CA ASP A 119 -5.05 14.77 6.87
C ASP A 119 -6.22 14.81 7.85
N SER A 120 -6.20 13.89 8.81
CA SER A 120 -7.22 13.77 9.86
C SER A 120 -6.62 13.23 11.14
N LYS A 121 -6.98 13.86 12.27
CA LYS A 121 -6.57 13.44 13.61
C LYS A 121 -7.23 12.13 14.06
N ALA A 122 -8.25 11.66 13.35
CA ALA A 122 -8.91 10.41 13.68
C ALA A 122 -8.01 9.20 13.43
N ILE A 123 -8.12 8.19 14.28
CA ILE A 123 -7.45 6.89 14.09
C ILE A 123 -8.33 6.07 13.15
N ASN A 124 -7.97 6.06 11.86
CA ASN A 124 -8.68 5.30 10.84
C ASN A 124 -7.74 4.86 9.70
N ALA A 125 -8.15 3.80 9.02
CA ALA A 125 -7.59 3.29 7.78
C ALA A 125 -8.74 2.73 6.94
N PHE A 126 -8.54 2.63 5.63
CA PHE A 126 -9.57 2.10 4.74
C PHE A 126 -8.97 1.62 3.42
N ALA A 127 -9.58 0.58 2.87
CA ALA A 127 -9.34 0.11 1.51
C ALA A 127 -10.53 0.46 0.59
N ALA A 128 -10.23 0.70 -0.69
CA ALA A 128 -11.20 0.78 -1.76
C ALA A 128 -10.82 -0.19 -2.89
N PRO A 129 -11.80 -0.62 -3.73
CA PRO A 129 -11.54 -1.50 -4.87
C PRO A 129 -10.43 -0.97 -5.78
N GLY A 130 -9.68 -1.85 -6.44
CA GLY A 130 -8.63 -1.43 -7.38
C GLY A 130 -7.29 -1.06 -6.74
N GLY A 131 -7.06 -1.46 -5.48
CA GLY A 131 -5.76 -1.34 -4.82
C GLY A 131 -5.52 -0.03 -4.07
N PHE A 132 -6.54 0.79 -3.87
CA PHE A 132 -6.41 2.05 -3.16
C PHE A 132 -6.51 1.82 -1.65
N VAL A 133 -5.48 2.22 -0.91
CA VAL A 133 -5.41 2.04 0.54
C VAL A 133 -5.01 3.35 1.22
N GLY A 134 -5.86 3.83 2.12
CA GLY A 134 -5.73 5.10 2.82
C GLY A 134 -5.48 4.93 4.31
N LEU A 135 -4.64 5.80 4.88
CA LEU A 135 -4.42 5.93 6.31
C LEU A 135 -4.74 7.36 6.76
N ASN A 136 -5.35 7.55 7.92
CA ASN A 136 -5.40 8.88 8.52
C ASN A 136 -4.06 9.21 9.21
N SER A 137 -3.64 10.48 9.17
CA SER A 137 -2.44 10.96 9.87
C SER A 137 -2.49 10.67 11.38
N GLY A 138 -3.68 10.72 11.99
CA GLY A 138 -3.93 10.35 13.38
C GLY A 138 -3.58 8.90 13.72
N LEU A 139 -3.78 7.96 12.78
CA LEU A 139 -3.40 6.56 12.96
C LEU A 139 -1.88 6.40 12.99
N ILE A 140 -1.17 7.05 12.07
CA ILE A 140 0.30 7.03 12.02
C ILE A 140 0.87 7.63 13.32
N LEU A 141 0.26 8.69 13.84
CA LEU A 141 0.66 9.32 15.10
C LEU A 141 0.41 8.41 16.32
N ALA A 142 -0.68 7.62 16.30
CA ALA A 142 -1.08 6.72 17.38
C ALA A 142 -0.27 5.41 17.45
N ALA A 143 0.25 4.93 16.33
CA ALA A 143 1.09 3.73 16.29
C ALA A 143 2.39 3.95 17.08
N GLU A 144 2.71 3.09 18.06
CA GLU A 144 3.92 3.22 18.89
C GLU A 144 5.13 2.51 18.28
N SER A 145 4.88 1.50 17.44
CA SER A 145 5.90 0.85 16.64
C SER A 145 5.55 0.90 15.15
N GLU A 146 6.57 0.77 14.32
CA GLU A 146 6.40 0.60 12.88
C GLU A 146 5.69 -0.72 12.55
N SER A 147 5.83 -1.74 13.39
CA SER A 147 5.11 -3.01 13.22
C SER A 147 3.61 -2.87 13.50
N GLU A 148 3.20 -2.04 14.47
CA GLU A 148 1.78 -1.70 14.65
C GLU A 148 1.21 -0.98 13.41
N LEU A 149 1.93 0.02 12.88
CA LEU A 149 1.49 0.72 11.67
C LEU A 149 1.41 -0.23 10.46
N ALA A 150 2.46 -1.03 10.27
CA ALA A 150 2.49 -2.05 9.23
C ALA A 150 1.33 -3.03 9.37
N SER A 151 0.92 -3.39 10.60
CA SER A 151 -0.16 -4.35 10.85
C SER A 151 -1.52 -3.87 10.36
N VAL A 152 -1.82 -2.58 10.56
CA VAL A 152 -3.03 -1.97 10.01
C VAL A 152 -2.95 -1.97 8.49
N LEU A 153 -1.80 -1.58 7.92
CA LEU A 153 -1.65 -1.54 6.48
C LEU A 153 -1.77 -2.94 5.84
N ALA A 154 -1.21 -3.96 6.48
CA ALA A 154 -1.32 -5.35 6.07
C ALA A 154 -2.77 -5.87 6.13
N HIS A 155 -3.52 -5.45 7.16
CA HIS A 155 -4.95 -5.73 7.29
C HIS A 155 -5.76 -5.12 6.13
N GLU A 156 -5.51 -3.86 5.78
CA GLU A 156 -6.17 -3.21 4.64
C GLU A 156 -5.78 -3.84 3.30
N ILE A 157 -4.50 -4.18 3.11
CA ILE A 157 -4.05 -4.92 1.92
C ILE A 157 -4.79 -6.27 1.84
N ALA A 158 -4.96 -6.98 2.96
CA ALA A 158 -5.71 -8.22 2.98
C ALA A 158 -7.19 -8.01 2.57
N HIS A 159 -7.83 -6.90 2.96
CA HIS A 159 -9.18 -6.60 2.46
C HIS A 159 -9.24 -6.47 0.93
N VAL A 160 -8.21 -5.88 0.32
CA VAL A 160 -8.10 -5.77 -1.14
C VAL A 160 -7.82 -7.12 -1.79
N THR A 161 -6.80 -7.84 -1.33
CA THR A 161 -6.38 -9.10 -1.99
C THR A 161 -7.43 -10.19 -1.83
N GLN A 162 -8.13 -10.22 -0.70
CA GLN A 162 -9.25 -11.14 -0.46
C GLN A 162 -10.57 -10.61 -1.08
N ARG A 163 -10.53 -9.50 -1.83
CA ARG A 163 -11.64 -8.92 -2.58
C ARG A 163 -12.91 -8.74 -1.73
N HIS A 164 -12.74 -8.38 -0.45
CA HIS A 164 -13.86 -8.29 0.51
C HIS A 164 -14.95 -7.32 0.06
N ILE A 165 -14.56 -6.19 -0.54
CA ILE A 165 -15.52 -5.19 -1.06
C ILE A 165 -16.27 -5.73 -2.28
N ALA A 166 -15.59 -6.39 -3.23
CA ALA A 166 -16.24 -6.96 -4.41
C ALA A 166 -17.20 -8.10 -4.06
N ARG A 167 -16.79 -9.01 -3.15
CA ARG A 167 -17.65 -10.07 -2.60
C ARG A 167 -18.86 -9.48 -1.86
N GLY A 168 -18.72 -8.33 -1.19
CA GLY A 168 -19.83 -7.61 -0.55
C GLY A 168 -20.78 -6.93 -1.55
N ILE A 169 -20.26 -6.40 -2.66
CA ILE A 169 -21.06 -5.79 -3.74
C ILE A 169 -21.89 -6.86 -4.47
N GLU A 170 -21.30 -8.00 -4.79
CA GLU A 170 -22.00 -9.15 -5.41
C GLU A 170 -23.23 -9.55 -4.60
N PHE A 171 -23.10 -9.55 -3.26
CA PHE A 171 -24.20 -9.83 -2.34
C PHE A 171 -25.33 -8.79 -2.36
N SER A 172 -25.06 -7.56 -2.81
CA SER A 172 -25.97 -6.41 -2.74
C SER A 172 -26.72 -6.09 -4.06
N GLY A 173 -26.34 -6.69 -5.18
CA GLY A 173 -27.03 -6.56 -6.48
C GLY A 173 -26.38 -5.59 -7.49
N ARG A 174 -27.08 -5.29 -8.59
CA ARG A 174 -26.57 -4.49 -9.73
C ARG A 174 -26.54 -2.98 -9.42
N THR A 175 -25.44 -2.49 -8.87
CA THR A 175 -25.18 -1.05 -8.66
C THR A 175 -24.10 -0.55 -9.63
N THR A 176 -24.18 0.71 -10.08
CA THR A 176 -23.14 1.31 -10.96
C THR A 176 -21.86 1.63 -10.15
N PRO A 177 -20.66 1.65 -10.77
CA PRO A 177 -19.41 2.02 -10.11
C PRO A 177 -19.45 3.36 -9.43
N LEU A 178 -20.06 4.35 -10.10
CA LEU A 178 -20.12 5.71 -9.58
C LEU A 178 -20.98 5.77 -8.32
N ALA A 179 -22.10 5.04 -8.28
CA ALA A 179 -22.94 4.96 -7.08
C ALA A 179 -22.22 4.24 -5.92
N ILE A 180 -21.47 3.16 -6.21
CA ILE A 180 -20.63 2.48 -5.22
C ILE A 180 -19.52 3.40 -4.70
N ALA A 181 -18.80 4.06 -5.60
CA ALA A 181 -17.73 4.99 -5.28
C ALA A 181 -18.21 6.16 -4.42
N GLY A 182 -19.36 6.77 -4.78
CA GLY A 182 -19.98 7.84 -4.01
C GLY A 182 -20.40 7.39 -2.62
N LEU A 183 -20.96 6.18 -2.48
CA LEU A 183 -21.29 5.61 -1.18
C LEU A 183 -20.03 5.39 -0.31
N LEU A 184 -18.97 4.79 -0.88
CA LEU A 184 -17.71 4.57 -0.17
C LEU A 184 -17.07 5.89 0.28
N ALA A 185 -17.02 6.89 -0.59
CA ALA A 185 -16.52 8.21 -0.25
C ALA A 185 -17.38 8.88 0.84
N ALA A 186 -18.71 8.77 0.75
CA ALA A 186 -19.62 9.30 1.76
C ALA A 186 -19.46 8.62 3.13
N LEU A 187 -19.16 7.31 3.18
CA LEU A 187 -18.87 6.62 4.44
C LEU A 187 -17.63 7.21 5.13
N ILE A 188 -16.57 7.48 4.37
CA ILE A 188 -15.33 8.08 4.89
C ILE A 188 -15.53 9.53 5.31
N VAL A 189 -16.20 10.34 4.47
CA VAL A 189 -16.53 11.72 4.84
C VAL A 189 -17.43 11.74 6.07
N GLY A 190 -18.35 10.78 6.19
CA GLY A 190 -19.20 10.56 7.34
C GLY A 190 -18.45 10.21 8.61
N THR A 191 -17.24 9.62 8.53
CA THR A 191 -16.43 9.39 9.74
C THR A 191 -15.82 10.70 10.26
N GLN A 192 -15.50 11.64 9.37
CA GLN A 192 -14.94 12.95 9.76
C GLN A 192 -15.95 13.89 10.45
N ASN A 193 -17.26 13.63 10.34
CA ASN A 193 -18.31 14.43 10.96
C ASN A 193 -19.46 13.56 11.48
N ALA A 194 -19.71 13.59 12.79
CA ALA A 194 -20.73 12.78 13.46
C ALA A 194 -22.17 12.97 12.91
N GLU A 195 -22.52 14.14 12.37
CA GLU A 195 -23.83 14.41 11.78
C GLU A 195 -23.97 13.78 10.39
N ALA A 196 -22.91 13.89 9.57
CA ALA A 196 -22.81 13.21 8.28
C ALA A 196 -22.78 11.68 8.42
N GLY A 197 -22.09 11.16 9.45
CA GLY A 197 -22.04 9.74 9.77
C GLY A 197 -23.40 9.13 10.11
N ARG A 198 -24.30 9.89 10.77
CA ARG A 198 -25.68 9.43 11.05
C ARG A 198 -26.52 9.28 9.78
N ALA A 199 -26.37 10.20 8.83
CA ALA A 199 -27.05 10.12 7.53
C ALA A 199 -26.52 8.93 6.70
N ALA A 200 -25.20 8.71 6.70
CA ALA A 200 -24.58 7.56 6.04
C ALA A 200 -25.03 6.22 6.66
N ALA A 201 -25.12 6.14 7.99
CA ALA A 201 -25.59 4.94 8.69
C ALA A 201 -27.08 4.62 8.42
N ALA A 202 -27.93 5.65 8.25
CA ALA A 202 -29.35 5.47 7.93
C ALA A 202 -29.59 4.90 6.53
N ALA A 203 -28.70 5.19 5.56
CA ALA A 203 -28.78 4.65 4.21
C ALA A 203 -28.60 3.12 4.12
N VAL A 204 -28.13 2.48 5.20
CA VAL A 204 -27.74 1.05 5.22
C VAL A 204 -28.82 0.13 5.83
N GLN A 205 -29.91 0.65 6.41
CA GLN A 205 -30.87 -0.18 7.17
C GLN A 205 -31.86 -0.98 6.31
N GLY A 206 -31.83 -2.33 6.45
CA GLY A 206 -32.79 -3.28 5.88
C GLY A 206 -32.66 -4.70 6.48
N VAL A 207 -33.62 -5.60 6.22
CA VAL A 207 -33.78 -6.97 6.81
C VAL A 207 -32.60 -7.94 6.54
N GLN A 208 -31.55 -7.50 5.85
CA GLN A 208 -30.30 -8.24 5.61
C GLN A 208 -29.13 -7.81 6.53
N ALA A 209 -29.39 -6.99 7.56
CA ALA A 209 -28.33 -6.47 8.43
C ALA A 209 -27.52 -7.57 9.12
N GLN A 210 -28.16 -8.64 9.61
CA GLN A 210 -27.47 -9.70 10.37
C GLN A 210 -26.52 -10.54 9.49
N SER A 211 -26.94 -10.95 8.28
CA SER A 211 -26.07 -11.70 7.37
C SER A 211 -24.89 -10.85 6.86
N ARG A 212 -25.09 -9.54 6.68
CA ARG A 212 -24.00 -8.58 6.38
C ARG A 212 -23.02 -8.44 7.56
N LEU A 213 -23.52 -8.43 8.79
CA LEU A 213 -22.68 -8.39 10.01
C LEU A 213 -21.88 -9.68 10.20
N ASP A 214 -22.46 -10.85 9.94
CA ASP A 214 -21.76 -12.13 10.08
C ASP A 214 -20.69 -12.31 8.99
N PHE A 215 -20.99 -11.91 7.76
CA PHE A 215 -20.02 -11.88 6.64
C PHE A 215 -18.87 -10.91 6.92
N SER A 216 -19.20 -9.72 7.44
CA SER A 216 -18.21 -8.73 7.91
C SER A 216 -17.28 -9.33 8.98
N ARG A 217 -17.79 -10.06 9.98
CA ARG A 217 -16.93 -10.72 10.99
C ARG A 217 -16.00 -11.77 10.39
N SER A 218 -16.49 -12.58 9.45
CA SER A 218 -15.63 -13.58 8.78
C SER A 218 -14.53 -12.92 7.96
N PHE A 219 -14.82 -11.79 7.31
CA PHE A 219 -13.84 -10.99 6.57
C PHE A 219 -12.79 -10.35 7.45
N GLU A 220 -13.18 -9.84 8.61
CA GLU A 220 -12.24 -9.32 9.60
C GLU A 220 -11.27 -10.42 10.07
N GLN A 221 -11.78 -11.62 10.39
CA GLN A 221 -10.93 -12.75 10.76
C GLN A 221 -10.03 -13.21 9.62
N GLU A 222 -10.54 -13.22 8.38
CA GLU A 222 -9.74 -13.55 7.20
C GLU A 222 -8.61 -12.52 6.98
N ALA A 223 -8.93 -11.23 7.09
CA ALA A 223 -7.97 -10.13 6.96
C ALA A 223 -6.91 -10.17 8.06
N ASP A 224 -7.29 -10.42 9.33
CA ASP A 224 -6.34 -10.58 10.45
C ASP A 224 -5.32 -11.68 10.17
N ARG A 225 -5.81 -12.84 9.69
CA ARG A 225 -5.00 -14.03 9.41
C ARG A 225 -4.02 -13.79 8.28
N VAL A 226 -4.50 -13.22 7.18
CA VAL A 226 -3.68 -12.90 6.01
C VAL A 226 -2.68 -11.81 6.35
N GLY A 227 -3.13 -10.75 7.04
CA GLY A 227 -2.32 -9.62 7.45
C GLY A 227 -1.18 -10.00 8.39
N ILE A 228 -1.43 -10.84 9.42
CA ILE A 228 -0.36 -11.32 10.32
C ILE A 228 0.71 -12.11 9.58
N ASN A 229 0.32 -12.99 8.65
CA ASN A 229 1.28 -13.74 7.86
C ASN A 229 2.09 -12.82 6.93
N MET A 230 1.44 -11.79 6.37
CA MET A 230 2.10 -10.77 5.55
C MET A 230 3.12 -9.96 6.36
N LEU A 231 2.81 -9.61 7.61
CA LEU A 231 3.78 -8.93 8.50
C LEU A 231 5.03 -9.78 8.73
N ASP A 232 4.84 -11.06 9.07
CA ASP A 232 5.93 -12.00 9.29
C ASP A 232 6.80 -12.14 8.02
N GLN A 233 6.18 -12.32 6.86
CA GLN A 233 6.89 -12.41 5.58
C GLN A 233 7.64 -11.13 5.23
N ALA A 234 7.08 -9.96 5.54
CA ALA A 234 7.71 -8.67 5.32
C ALA A 234 8.79 -8.33 6.37
N GLY A 235 8.98 -9.18 7.38
CA GLY A 235 10.00 -9.02 8.42
C GLY A 235 9.64 -8.05 9.53
N PHE A 236 8.35 -7.74 9.72
CA PHE A 236 7.84 -7.00 10.87
C PHE A 236 7.52 -7.95 12.03
N ASP A 237 7.29 -7.38 13.23
CA ASP A 237 6.84 -8.15 14.38
C ASP A 237 5.34 -8.49 14.26
N PRO A 238 4.96 -9.78 14.14
CA PRO A 238 3.56 -10.18 14.06
C PRO A 238 2.74 -9.79 15.30
N GLN A 239 3.40 -9.59 16.44
CA GLN A 239 2.76 -9.13 17.68
C GLN A 239 2.15 -7.72 17.53
N GLY A 240 2.66 -6.90 16.60
CA GLY A 240 2.18 -5.54 16.37
C GLY A 240 0.68 -5.45 16.06
N MET A 241 0.09 -6.46 15.41
CA MET A 241 -1.36 -6.47 15.16
C MET A 241 -2.17 -6.57 16.47
N ALA A 242 -1.78 -7.50 17.34
CA ALA A 242 -2.45 -7.69 18.62
C ALA A 242 -2.31 -6.48 19.53
N ASP A 243 -1.13 -5.86 19.55
CA ASP A 243 -0.83 -4.69 20.37
C ASP A 243 -1.65 -3.47 19.90
N PHE A 244 -1.76 -3.28 18.58
CA PHE A 244 -2.59 -2.22 18.02
C PHE A 244 -4.10 -2.44 18.30
N PHE A 245 -4.59 -3.68 18.18
CA PHE A 245 -5.98 -4.00 18.54
C PHE A 245 -6.28 -3.76 20.02
N ASP A 246 -5.37 -4.12 20.91
CA ASP A 246 -5.50 -3.85 22.35
C ASP A 246 -5.56 -2.34 22.63
N LYS A 247 -4.74 -1.55 21.92
CA LYS A 247 -4.73 -0.09 21.98
C LYS A 247 -6.05 0.52 21.53
N LEU A 248 -6.61 0.05 20.41
CA LEU A 248 -7.92 0.50 19.93
C LEU A 248 -9.04 0.15 20.92
N GLN A 249 -9.04 -1.07 21.45
CA GLN A 249 -10.02 -1.51 22.46
C GLN A 249 -9.91 -0.66 23.74
N THR A 250 -8.69 -0.35 24.16
CA THR A 250 -8.42 0.51 25.31
C THR A 250 -8.94 1.93 25.06
N ALA A 251 -8.62 2.53 23.92
CA ALA A 251 -9.12 3.84 23.54
C ALA A 251 -10.66 3.88 23.53
N ALA A 252 -11.33 2.85 23.01
CA ALA A 252 -12.80 2.78 22.99
C ALA A 252 -13.45 2.76 24.37
N ARG A 253 -12.74 2.29 25.40
CA ARG A 253 -13.24 2.27 26.79
C ARG A 253 -13.11 3.62 27.49
N TYR A 254 -12.05 4.36 27.19
CA TYR A 254 -11.68 5.58 27.91
C TYR A 254 -12.16 6.87 27.25
N TYR A 255 -12.35 6.87 25.92
CA TYR A 255 -12.81 8.05 25.18
C TYR A 255 -14.31 8.02 24.96
N ARG A 256 -14.95 9.20 25.00
CA ARG A 256 -16.41 9.35 24.75
C ARG A 256 -16.82 8.97 23.33
N SER A 257 -15.89 9.08 22.39
CA SER A 257 -16.04 8.63 21.01
C SER A 257 -14.99 7.56 20.73
N PRO A 258 -15.38 6.32 20.40
CA PRO A 258 -14.41 5.28 20.05
C PRO A 258 -13.65 5.67 18.76
N PRO A 259 -12.42 5.15 18.56
CA PRO A 259 -11.71 5.30 17.30
C PRO A 259 -12.58 4.96 16.09
N GLU A 260 -12.55 5.80 15.04
CA GLU A 260 -13.35 5.61 13.84
C GLU A 260 -13.10 4.26 13.16
N PHE A 261 -11.86 3.77 13.22
CA PHE A 261 -11.49 2.43 12.76
C PHE A 261 -12.43 1.34 13.30
N LEU A 262 -12.92 1.45 14.54
CA LEU A 262 -13.80 0.44 15.14
C LEU A 262 -15.23 0.47 14.59
N SER A 263 -15.61 1.53 13.87
CA SER A 263 -16.92 1.62 13.21
C SER A 263 -16.97 0.75 11.95
N THR A 264 -15.84 0.58 11.26
CA THR A 264 -15.71 -0.25 10.06
C THR A 264 -15.08 -1.61 10.35
N HIS A 265 -14.17 -1.67 11.33
CA HIS A 265 -13.44 -2.88 11.75
C HIS A 265 -13.63 -3.14 13.25
N PRO A 266 -14.77 -3.71 13.68
CA PRO A 266 -14.99 -3.98 15.10
C PRO A 266 -13.96 -4.96 15.68
N VAL A 267 -13.13 -4.48 16.60
CA VAL A 267 -12.15 -5.30 17.32
C VAL A 267 -12.80 -5.95 18.53
N THR A 268 -12.79 -7.28 18.59
CA THR A 268 -13.33 -8.07 19.71
C THR A 268 -12.22 -8.70 20.52
N THR A 269 -12.52 -9.10 21.77
CA THR A 269 -11.58 -9.87 22.59
C THR A 269 -11.15 -11.17 21.92
N ALA A 270 -12.04 -11.80 21.14
CA ALA A 270 -11.73 -12.99 20.36
C ALA A 270 -10.69 -12.72 19.27
N ARG A 271 -10.82 -11.62 18.51
CA ARG A 271 -9.83 -11.22 17.49
C ARG A 271 -8.47 -10.90 18.12
N ILE A 272 -8.44 -10.19 19.25
CA ILE A 272 -7.19 -9.92 19.98
C ILE A 272 -6.53 -11.23 20.42
N ALA A 273 -7.30 -12.16 21.00
CA ALA A 273 -6.79 -13.44 21.44
C ALA A 273 -6.27 -14.30 20.28
N GLU A 274 -6.97 -14.30 19.14
CA GLU A 274 -6.52 -15.00 17.93
C GLU A 274 -5.23 -14.38 17.36
N ALA A 275 -5.17 -13.05 17.24
CA ALA A 275 -3.98 -12.34 16.79
C ALA A 275 -2.76 -12.65 17.66
N ARG A 276 -2.91 -12.60 18.99
CA ARG A 276 -1.86 -13.00 19.95
C ARG A 276 -1.44 -14.45 19.77
N GLY A 277 -2.41 -15.37 19.67
CA GLY A 277 -2.14 -16.79 19.48
C GLY A 277 -1.36 -17.09 18.20
N ARG A 278 -1.66 -16.38 17.11
CA ARG A 278 -0.93 -16.50 15.84
C ARG A 278 0.46 -15.91 15.90
N ALA A 279 0.61 -14.72 16.47
CA ALA A 279 1.92 -14.10 16.66
C ALA A 279 2.86 -15.02 17.47
N GLN A 280 2.34 -15.67 18.51
CA GLN A 280 3.10 -16.65 19.29
C GLN A 280 3.54 -17.88 18.47
N GLN A 281 2.71 -18.35 17.53
CA GLN A 281 3.05 -19.48 16.65
C GLN A 281 4.13 -19.14 15.63
N LEU A 282 4.11 -17.90 15.11
CA LEU A 282 5.13 -17.41 14.17
C LEU A 282 6.46 -17.09 14.86
N GLY A 283 6.42 -16.87 16.17
CA GLY A 283 7.58 -16.53 16.97
C GLY A 283 7.85 -15.02 16.99
N TYR A 284 8.54 -14.59 18.04
CA TYR A 284 8.90 -13.18 18.19
C TYR A 284 9.92 -12.77 17.12
N ARG A 285 9.68 -11.62 16.48
CA ARG A 285 10.66 -10.96 15.61
C ARG A 285 11.00 -9.59 16.16
N GLN A 286 12.28 -9.37 16.46
CA GLN A 286 12.76 -8.05 16.83
C GLN A 286 12.82 -7.17 15.59
N HIS A 287 11.85 -6.26 15.44
CA HIS A 287 11.87 -5.21 14.42
C HIS A 287 12.14 -3.86 15.07
N ALA A 288 13.28 -3.24 14.74
CA ALA A 288 13.57 -1.87 15.16
C ALA A 288 12.82 -0.88 14.26
N ASN A 289 12.15 0.09 14.88
CA ASN A 289 11.49 1.17 14.15
C ASN A 289 12.51 1.94 13.28
N SER A 290 12.18 2.13 12.01
CA SER A 290 13.02 2.89 11.09
C SER A 290 13.16 4.36 11.50
N LEU A 291 14.24 5.01 11.03
CA LEU A 291 14.39 6.46 11.17
C LEU A 291 13.21 7.19 10.49
N ASP A 292 12.82 6.76 9.29
CA ASP A 292 11.75 7.38 8.51
C ASP A 292 10.40 7.32 9.23
N PHE A 293 10.08 6.22 9.94
CA PHE A 293 8.90 6.16 10.81
C PHE A 293 8.88 7.31 11.82
N HIS A 294 10.00 7.57 12.48
CA HIS A 294 10.12 8.64 13.45
C HIS A 294 10.12 10.05 12.80
N LEU A 295 10.76 10.22 11.65
CA LEU A 295 10.75 11.48 10.89
C LEU A 295 9.33 11.82 10.40
N VAL A 296 8.60 10.85 9.86
CA VAL A 296 7.21 11.00 9.39
C VAL A 296 6.29 11.35 10.55
N LYS A 297 6.39 10.65 11.69
CA LYS A 297 5.60 11.00 12.87
C LYS A 297 5.89 12.42 13.35
N ALA A 298 7.15 12.84 13.35
CA ALA A 298 7.52 14.21 13.71
C ALA A 298 6.97 15.23 12.69
N ARG A 299 7.07 14.96 11.39
CA ARG A 299 6.53 15.78 10.29
C ARG A 299 5.02 15.98 10.43
N LEU A 300 4.28 14.89 10.61
CA LEU A 300 2.82 14.91 10.78
C LEU A 300 2.39 15.61 12.07
N ARG A 301 3.20 15.53 13.14
CA ARG A 301 2.88 16.18 14.42
C ARG A 301 3.13 17.69 14.39
N VAL A 302 4.08 18.17 13.60
CA VAL A 302 4.27 19.61 13.34
C VAL A 302 3.27 20.09 12.29
N HIS A 303 1.99 19.82 12.55
CA HIS A 303 0.87 20.21 11.69
C HIS A 303 0.56 21.72 11.84
N PRO A 304 0.14 22.42 10.77
CA PRO A 304 -0.31 23.80 10.86
C PRO A 304 -1.37 24.01 11.94
N GLY A 305 -1.28 25.12 12.69
CA GLY A 305 -2.23 25.45 13.76
C GLY A 305 -1.93 24.84 15.12
N GLU A 306 -1.04 23.86 15.23
CA GLU A 306 -0.60 23.32 16.54
C GLU A 306 0.20 24.36 17.33
N ASP A 307 0.16 24.29 18.67
CA ASP A 307 0.89 25.24 19.52
C ASP A 307 2.41 24.92 19.55
N ASN A 308 3.23 25.91 19.19
CA ASN A 308 4.68 25.73 19.11
C ASN A 308 5.30 25.41 20.48
N ARG A 309 4.78 25.96 21.58
CA ARG A 309 5.33 25.70 22.92
C ARG A 309 5.05 24.26 23.35
N ALA A 310 3.82 23.79 23.15
CA ALA A 310 3.44 22.40 23.41
C ALA A 310 4.25 21.42 22.54
N LEU A 311 4.47 21.73 21.26
CA LEU A 311 5.30 20.91 20.38
C LEU A 311 6.75 20.83 20.84
N LEU A 312 7.37 21.95 21.24
CA LEU A 312 8.72 21.95 21.78
C LEU A 312 8.81 21.09 23.04
N ALA A 313 7.90 21.30 24.01
CA ALA A 313 7.86 20.50 25.24
C ALA A 313 7.70 19.00 24.95
N TYR A 314 6.85 18.64 23.98
CA TYR A 314 6.71 17.26 23.53
C TYR A 314 8.02 16.70 22.97
N PHE A 315 8.67 17.39 22.03
CA PHE A 315 9.90 16.89 21.41
C PHE A 315 11.08 16.86 22.37
N ASP A 316 11.19 17.81 23.30
CA ASP A 316 12.21 17.79 24.34
C ASP A 316 12.04 16.57 25.27
N GLU A 317 10.79 16.23 25.64
CA GLU A 317 10.52 15.02 26.41
C GLU A 317 10.81 13.75 25.60
N GLN A 318 10.40 13.68 24.33
CA GLN A 318 10.69 12.53 23.46
C GLN A 318 12.19 12.34 23.22
N GLU A 319 12.97 13.42 23.14
CA GLU A 319 14.43 13.34 23.03
C GLU A 319 15.07 12.83 24.33
N ARG A 320 14.50 13.19 25.48
CA ARG A 320 14.98 12.77 26.81
C ARG A 320 14.74 11.29 27.07
N ILE A 321 13.55 10.78 26.71
CA ILE A 321 13.18 9.37 26.97
C ILE A 321 13.51 8.44 25.82
N GLY A 322 13.67 8.96 24.61
CA GLY A 322 13.93 8.17 23.42
C GLY A 322 15.39 7.77 23.24
N HIS A 323 15.62 6.77 22.40
CA HIS A 323 16.95 6.27 22.05
C HIS A 323 17.08 6.12 20.53
N GLY A 324 18.32 6.19 20.02
CA GLY A 324 18.63 5.97 18.60
C GLY A 324 17.74 6.78 17.66
N ALA A 325 17.04 6.09 16.74
CA ALA A 325 16.16 6.68 15.74
C ALA A 325 15.01 7.51 16.34
N GLN A 326 14.47 7.13 17.50
CA GLN A 326 13.42 7.91 18.18
C GLN A 326 13.95 9.27 18.64
N GLN A 327 15.16 9.28 19.21
CA GLN A 327 15.82 10.52 19.63
C GLN A 327 16.17 11.41 18.43
N ALA A 328 16.59 10.83 17.31
CA ALA A 328 16.81 11.55 16.06
C ALA A 328 15.50 12.18 15.53
N GLY A 329 14.39 11.44 15.52
CA GLY A 329 13.08 11.95 15.16
C GLY A 329 12.60 13.10 16.05
N ALA A 330 12.88 13.04 17.36
CA ALA A 330 12.55 14.12 18.28
C ALA A 330 13.35 15.40 17.99
N ARG A 331 14.67 15.28 17.78
CA ARG A 331 15.54 16.40 17.38
C ARG A 331 15.11 17.01 16.05
N TYR A 332 14.73 16.17 15.10
CA TYR A 332 14.18 16.59 13.81
C TYR A 332 12.88 17.37 14.00
N GLY A 333 11.91 16.84 14.76
CA GLY A 333 10.66 17.52 15.08
C GLY A 333 10.87 18.90 15.73
N ARG A 334 11.80 19.00 16.68
CA ARG A 334 12.20 20.29 17.27
C ARG A 334 12.73 21.26 16.21
N ALA A 335 13.58 20.79 15.30
CA ALA A 335 14.09 21.62 14.20
C ALA A 335 12.97 22.13 13.30
N LEU A 336 11.94 21.33 13.02
CA LEU A 336 10.77 21.79 12.26
C LEU A 336 9.97 22.88 12.99
N VAL A 337 9.83 22.77 14.31
CA VAL A 337 9.18 23.82 15.12
C VAL A 337 10.03 25.09 15.13
N GLN A 338 11.36 24.97 15.28
CA GLN A 338 12.28 26.11 15.19
C GLN A 338 12.19 26.80 13.83
N LEU A 339 12.13 26.02 12.74
CA LEU A 339 11.86 26.52 11.40
C LEU A 339 10.54 27.31 11.36
N ARG A 340 9.44 26.77 11.88
CA ARG A 340 8.14 27.47 11.94
C ARG A 340 8.22 28.79 12.75
N MET A 341 9.06 28.83 13.78
CA MET A 341 9.30 30.02 14.61
C MET A 341 10.28 31.03 13.98
N GLY A 342 10.84 30.76 12.80
CA GLY A 342 11.84 31.63 12.16
C GLY A 342 13.25 31.52 12.74
N LYS A 343 13.53 30.51 13.58
CA LYS A 343 14.86 30.24 14.15
C LYS A 343 15.72 29.43 13.18
N LEU A 344 15.94 29.99 11.99
CA LEU A 344 16.47 29.27 10.83
C LEU A 344 17.89 28.72 11.07
N ALA A 345 18.78 29.53 11.65
CA ALA A 345 20.16 29.12 11.91
C ALA A 345 20.28 28.03 12.98
N GLU A 346 19.42 28.03 13.99
CA GLU A 346 19.37 26.95 14.99
C GLU A 346 18.90 25.64 14.35
N ALA A 347 17.80 25.71 13.60
CA ALA A 347 17.24 24.54 12.94
C ALA A 347 18.21 23.94 11.90
N GLU A 348 18.86 24.76 11.08
CA GLU A 348 19.86 24.30 10.12
C GLU A 348 21.00 23.56 10.82
N ARG A 349 21.55 24.11 11.92
CA ARG A 349 22.60 23.42 12.69
C ARG A 349 22.14 22.07 13.24
N THR A 350 20.91 21.98 13.75
CA THR A 350 20.35 20.72 14.24
C THR A 350 20.17 19.71 13.12
N LEU A 351 19.59 20.12 11.99
CA LEU A 351 19.37 19.26 10.82
C LEU A 351 20.69 18.79 10.19
N GLU A 352 21.70 19.66 10.13
CA GLU A 352 23.03 19.31 9.64
C GLU A 352 23.72 18.28 10.51
N LYS A 353 23.63 18.44 11.84
CA LYS A 353 24.14 17.43 12.77
C LYS A 353 23.44 16.09 12.57
N LEU A 354 22.11 16.08 12.44
CA LEU A 354 21.34 14.86 12.17
C LEU A 354 21.74 14.22 10.84
N ARG A 355 21.94 15.01 9.78
CA ARG A 355 22.42 14.53 8.48
C ARG A 355 23.80 13.88 8.61
N GLY A 356 24.71 14.45 9.39
CA GLY A 356 26.02 13.85 9.65
C GLY A 356 25.96 12.53 10.45
N GLU A 357 24.98 12.38 11.33
CA GLU A 357 24.72 11.14 12.08
C GLU A 357 24.01 10.07 11.23
N HIS A 358 23.29 10.47 10.19
CA HIS A 358 22.49 9.61 9.31
C HIS A 358 22.73 9.96 7.82
N PRO A 359 23.94 9.73 7.28
CA PRO A 359 24.34 10.20 5.95
C PRO A 359 23.50 9.63 4.81
N ASP A 360 22.91 8.45 4.99
CA ASP A 360 22.11 7.77 3.97
C ASP A 360 20.66 8.28 3.89
N SER A 361 20.23 9.17 4.81
CA SER A 361 18.86 9.68 4.85
C SER A 361 18.67 10.85 3.88
N LEU A 362 18.13 10.56 2.69
CA LEU A 362 17.73 11.57 1.71
C LEU A 362 16.70 12.56 2.28
N ALA A 363 15.82 12.11 3.19
CA ALA A 363 14.87 12.95 3.89
C ALA A 363 15.56 14.09 4.67
N LEU A 364 16.67 13.79 5.34
CA LEU A 364 17.45 14.80 6.07
C LEU A 364 18.21 15.73 5.12
N VAL A 365 18.70 15.23 3.99
CA VAL A 365 19.34 16.07 2.95
C VAL A 365 18.34 17.11 2.41
N VAL A 366 17.14 16.66 2.04
CA VAL A 366 16.06 17.53 1.54
C VAL A 366 15.67 18.56 2.59
N GLU A 367 15.58 18.17 3.87
CA GLU A 367 15.18 19.09 4.94
C GLU A 367 16.25 20.11 5.32
N VAL A 368 17.53 19.74 5.27
CA VAL A 368 18.64 20.71 5.34
C VAL A 368 18.54 21.72 4.20
N ALA A 369 18.28 21.27 2.97
CA ALA A 369 18.15 22.16 1.82
C ALA A 369 16.95 23.11 1.96
N ARG A 370 15.79 22.61 2.41
CA ARG A 370 14.61 23.44 2.72
C ARG A 370 14.90 24.48 3.81
N ALA A 371 15.62 24.11 4.87
CA ALA A 371 16.04 25.05 5.90
C ALA A 371 16.93 26.16 5.33
N ARG A 372 17.89 25.81 4.46
CA ARG A 372 18.78 26.75 3.76
C ARG A 372 18.04 27.68 2.81
N LEU A 373 17.08 27.17 2.04
CA LEU A 373 16.23 27.99 1.16
C LEU A 373 15.50 29.07 1.97
N ARG A 374 14.90 28.68 3.10
CA ARG A 374 14.25 29.63 4.01
C ARG A 374 15.21 30.64 4.62
N ALA A 375 16.47 30.26 4.82
CA ALA A 375 17.54 31.15 5.28
C ALA A 375 18.15 32.03 4.18
N GLY A 376 17.66 31.96 2.94
CA GLY A 376 18.20 32.70 1.79
C GLY A 376 19.50 32.12 1.23
N LYS A 377 19.91 30.92 1.66
CA LYS A 377 21.12 30.22 1.23
C LYS A 377 20.86 29.32 0.01
N SER A 378 20.22 29.87 -1.03
CA SER A 378 19.75 29.07 -2.18
C SER A 378 20.86 28.32 -2.91
N ARG A 379 22.07 28.92 -3.02
CA ARG A 379 23.22 28.26 -3.65
C ARG A 379 23.66 26.99 -2.91
N GLU A 380 23.74 27.04 -1.59
CA GLU A 380 24.11 25.88 -0.76
C GLU A 380 23.01 24.81 -0.74
N ALA A 381 21.74 25.24 -0.77
CA ALA A 381 20.61 24.32 -0.87
C ALA A 381 20.62 23.54 -2.20
N ILE A 382 20.73 24.26 -3.32
CA ILE A 382 20.76 23.66 -4.66
C ILE A 382 21.97 22.73 -4.81
N SER A 383 23.16 23.14 -4.35
CA SER A 383 24.35 22.29 -4.42
C SER A 383 24.16 20.96 -3.68
N GLY A 384 23.62 20.99 -2.46
CA GLY A 384 23.39 19.76 -1.70
C GLY A 384 22.30 18.87 -2.31
N LEU A 385 21.31 19.46 -2.98
CA LEU A 385 20.27 18.72 -3.70
C LEU A 385 20.77 18.16 -5.03
N ASP A 386 21.65 18.87 -5.75
CA ASP A 386 22.33 18.37 -6.96
C ASP A 386 23.14 17.11 -6.62
N ASP A 387 23.93 17.14 -5.54
CA ASP A 387 24.72 15.99 -5.08
C ASP A 387 23.82 14.78 -4.78
N ALA A 388 22.69 15.01 -4.11
CA ALA A 388 21.71 13.95 -3.81
C ALA A 388 21.03 13.41 -5.09
N PHE A 389 20.72 14.30 -6.05
CA PHE A 389 20.04 13.92 -7.29
C PHE A 389 20.95 13.08 -8.19
N ILE A 390 22.26 13.31 -8.18
CA ILE A 390 23.24 12.46 -8.87
C ILE A 390 23.19 11.02 -8.35
N LEU A 391 23.05 10.84 -7.03
CA LEU A 391 23.02 9.53 -6.40
C LEU A 391 21.64 8.85 -6.52
N ALA A 392 20.56 9.62 -6.49
CA ALA A 392 19.20 9.12 -6.46
C ALA A 392 18.26 9.92 -7.40
N PRO A 393 18.46 9.87 -8.73
CA PRO A 393 17.68 10.68 -9.68
C PRO A 393 16.19 10.28 -9.73
N GLN A 394 15.87 9.06 -9.31
CA GLN A 394 14.50 8.53 -9.25
C GLN A 394 13.86 8.73 -7.87
N ASP A 395 14.56 9.35 -6.91
CA ASP A 395 13.95 9.68 -5.61
C ASP A 395 13.05 10.92 -5.73
N ARG A 396 11.77 10.73 -5.39
CA ARG A 396 10.72 11.74 -5.53
C ARG A 396 10.97 12.97 -4.65
N MET A 397 11.46 12.78 -3.42
CA MET A 397 11.70 13.90 -2.49
C MET A 397 12.80 14.80 -3.02
N VAL A 398 13.90 14.19 -3.48
CA VAL A 398 15.06 14.91 -4.01
C VAL A 398 14.71 15.65 -5.29
N ALA A 399 14.08 14.96 -6.26
CA ALA A 399 13.70 15.57 -7.54
C ALA A 399 12.75 16.75 -7.34
N SER A 400 11.69 16.58 -6.55
CA SER A 400 10.74 17.67 -6.26
C SER A 400 11.42 18.86 -5.57
N ALA A 401 12.20 18.61 -4.52
CA ALA A 401 12.88 19.68 -3.78
C ALA A 401 13.91 20.43 -4.64
N LEU A 402 14.65 19.73 -5.50
CA LEU A 402 15.59 20.35 -6.43
C LEU A 402 14.87 21.19 -7.48
N SER A 403 13.80 20.66 -8.07
CA SER A 403 12.99 21.39 -9.05
C SER A 403 12.37 22.66 -8.45
N GLU A 404 11.80 22.58 -7.24
CA GLU A 404 11.29 23.75 -6.50
C GLU A 404 12.40 24.78 -6.26
N ALA A 405 13.55 24.35 -5.72
CA ALA A 405 14.68 25.23 -5.44
C ALA A 405 15.21 25.93 -6.71
N LEU A 406 15.26 25.22 -7.84
CA LEU A 406 15.70 25.76 -9.12
C LEU A 406 14.69 26.75 -9.69
N LEU A 407 13.38 26.50 -9.56
CA LEU A 407 12.34 27.42 -9.99
C LEU A 407 12.38 28.72 -9.18
N ASP A 408 12.51 28.62 -7.85
CA ASP A 408 12.64 29.78 -6.96
C ASP A 408 13.91 30.59 -7.25
N ALA A 409 14.99 29.93 -7.68
CA ALA A 409 16.23 30.56 -8.09
C ALA A 409 16.21 31.09 -9.54
N GLY A 410 15.07 31.04 -10.24
CA GLY A 410 14.95 31.54 -11.61
C GLY A 410 15.68 30.69 -12.65
N GLN A 411 15.86 29.39 -12.40
CA GLN A 411 16.53 28.42 -13.29
C GLN A 411 15.54 27.38 -13.88
N PRO A 412 14.49 27.81 -14.60
CA PRO A 412 13.43 26.91 -15.05
C PRO A 412 13.90 25.85 -16.06
N GLN A 413 14.94 26.13 -16.86
CA GLN A 413 15.50 25.15 -17.79
C GLN A 413 16.13 23.95 -17.07
N ARG A 414 16.85 24.20 -15.97
CA ARG A 414 17.42 23.13 -15.14
C ARG A 414 16.33 22.39 -14.37
N ALA A 415 15.34 23.09 -13.84
CA ALA A 415 14.20 22.46 -13.17
C ALA A 415 13.48 21.48 -14.11
N LEU A 416 13.28 21.86 -15.37
CA LEU A 416 12.69 20.99 -16.39
C LEU A 416 13.58 19.78 -16.69
N GLN A 417 14.90 19.95 -16.79
CA GLN A 417 15.83 18.82 -16.99
C GLN A 417 15.76 17.80 -15.84
N VAL A 418 15.69 18.27 -14.59
CA VAL A 418 15.54 17.41 -13.40
C VAL A 418 14.22 16.63 -13.48
N LEU A 419 13.12 17.30 -13.83
CA LEU A 419 11.80 16.67 -13.95
C LEU A 419 11.76 15.64 -15.09
N ASP A 420 12.35 15.95 -16.24
CA ASP A 420 12.40 15.03 -17.38
C ASP A 420 13.30 13.82 -17.12
N GLU A 421 14.41 14.00 -16.38
CA GLU A 421 15.30 12.91 -15.97
C GLU A 421 14.63 11.99 -14.92
N HIS A 422 13.81 12.56 -14.03
CA HIS A 422 12.99 11.79 -13.10
C HIS A 422 11.86 11.04 -13.85
N ASP A 423 11.26 11.66 -14.88
CA ASP A 423 10.14 11.12 -15.66
C ASP A 423 10.52 9.98 -16.63
N ARG A 424 11.66 9.31 -16.44
CA ARG A 424 12.11 8.19 -17.30
C ARG A 424 11.10 7.03 -17.38
N SER A 425 10.28 6.87 -16.34
CA SER A 425 9.21 5.87 -16.33
C SER A 425 7.87 6.41 -16.86
N ASN A 426 7.77 7.68 -17.26
CA ASN A 426 6.55 8.36 -17.72
C ASN A 426 5.42 8.37 -16.66
N HIS A 427 5.77 8.64 -15.41
CA HIS A 427 4.85 8.62 -14.25
C HIS A 427 5.17 9.75 -13.26
N LEU A 428 5.19 11.01 -13.73
CA LEU A 428 5.11 12.14 -12.81
C LEU A 428 3.77 12.16 -12.08
N ASP A 429 3.81 12.36 -10.77
CA ASP A 429 2.60 12.61 -10.01
C ASP A 429 2.04 14.02 -10.25
N ALA A 430 0.87 14.29 -9.69
CA ALA A 430 0.21 15.58 -9.83
C ALA A 430 1.10 16.76 -9.38
N ALA A 431 1.81 16.67 -8.25
CA ALA A 431 2.62 17.76 -7.73
C ALA A 431 3.80 18.07 -8.67
N MET A 432 4.47 17.04 -9.18
CA MET A 432 5.58 17.20 -10.12
C MET A 432 5.13 17.67 -11.50
N LEU A 433 3.94 17.26 -11.97
CA LEU A 433 3.33 17.80 -13.20
C LEU A 433 3.07 19.31 -13.09
N LYS A 434 2.69 19.79 -11.91
CA LYS A 434 2.54 21.23 -11.64
C LYS A 434 3.89 21.96 -11.68
N LEU A 435 4.95 21.39 -11.10
CA LEU A 435 6.30 21.95 -11.20
C LEU A 435 6.78 21.99 -12.66
N LYS A 436 6.51 20.94 -13.44
CA LYS A 436 6.84 20.87 -14.88
C LYS A 436 6.09 21.95 -15.66
N ALA A 437 4.81 22.11 -15.39
CA ALA A 437 4.02 23.19 -15.97
C ALA A 437 4.57 24.57 -15.65
N GLN A 438 4.98 24.83 -14.41
CA GLN A 438 5.59 26.09 -13.98
C GLN A 438 6.93 26.34 -14.67
N ALA A 439 7.79 25.32 -14.78
CA ALA A 439 9.05 25.40 -15.49
C ALA A 439 8.84 25.77 -16.98
N LEU A 440 7.91 25.09 -17.65
CA LEU A 440 7.55 25.36 -19.04
C LEU A 440 6.95 26.76 -19.22
N ASP A 441 6.12 27.20 -18.27
CA ASP A 441 5.50 28.52 -18.30
C ASP A 441 6.54 29.65 -18.22
N ASN A 442 7.52 29.49 -17.32
CA ASN A 442 8.66 30.39 -17.12
C ASN A 442 9.61 30.42 -18.34
N LEU A 443 9.65 29.35 -19.13
CA LEU A 443 10.38 29.27 -20.39
C LEU A 443 9.60 29.83 -21.59
N GLY A 444 8.35 30.26 -21.40
CA GLY A 444 7.47 30.70 -22.48
C GLY A 444 6.88 29.56 -23.33
N ARG A 445 7.08 28.30 -22.94
CA ARG A 445 6.56 27.08 -23.61
C ARG A 445 5.11 26.83 -23.21
N LYS A 446 4.23 27.79 -23.51
CA LYS A 446 2.87 27.87 -22.96
C LYS A 446 1.96 26.69 -23.35
N ALA A 447 2.06 26.18 -24.58
CA ALA A 447 1.23 25.04 -25.02
C ALA A 447 1.56 23.76 -24.22
N GLU A 448 2.86 23.49 -24.03
CA GLU A 448 3.34 22.35 -23.25
C GLU A 448 3.05 22.54 -21.76
N SER A 449 3.17 23.76 -21.24
CA SER A 449 2.78 24.08 -19.87
C SER A 449 1.31 23.75 -19.62
N GLN A 450 0.42 24.12 -20.54
CA GLN A 450 -1.02 23.80 -20.42
C GLN A 450 -1.31 22.30 -20.55
N LEU A 451 -0.57 21.59 -21.40
CA LEU A 451 -0.65 20.13 -21.45
C LEU A 451 -0.24 19.50 -20.11
N ALA A 452 0.86 19.96 -19.51
CA ALA A 452 1.29 19.49 -18.18
C ALA A 452 0.27 19.85 -17.08
N LEU A 453 -0.37 21.02 -17.13
CA LEU A 453 -1.47 21.38 -16.22
C LEU A 453 -2.70 20.49 -16.44
N ALA A 454 -3.00 20.13 -17.68
CA ALA A 454 -4.11 19.23 -17.96
C ALA A 454 -3.87 17.86 -17.32
N GLU A 455 -2.67 17.31 -17.45
CA GLU A 455 -2.30 16.05 -16.78
C GLU A 455 -2.31 16.18 -15.26
N HIS A 456 -1.86 17.32 -14.70
CA HIS A 456 -1.95 17.59 -13.27
C HIS A 456 -3.41 17.50 -12.78
N PHE A 457 -4.32 18.22 -13.44
CA PHE A 457 -5.74 18.20 -13.08
C PHE A 457 -6.36 16.81 -13.29
N TYR A 458 -5.99 16.12 -14.36
CA TYR A 458 -6.43 14.75 -14.60
C TYR A 458 -5.98 13.80 -13.48
N ALA A 459 -4.71 13.88 -13.06
CA ALA A 459 -4.15 13.10 -11.97
C ALA A 459 -4.84 13.39 -10.62
N LEU A 460 -5.33 14.61 -10.41
CA LEU A 460 -6.16 14.98 -9.27
C LEU A 460 -7.63 14.54 -9.40
N GLY A 461 -8.06 14.07 -10.56
CA GLY A 461 -9.45 13.68 -10.84
C GLY A 461 -10.33 14.79 -11.41
N GLN A 462 -9.77 15.97 -11.60
CA GLN A 462 -10.42 17.20 -12.06
C GLN A 462 -10.50 17.22 -13.60
N LEU A 463 -11.30 16.30 -14.16
CA LEU A 463 -11.38 16.07 -15.60
C LEU A 463 -11.88 17.30 -16.38
N ASN A 464 -12.78 18.10 -15.79
CA ASN A 464 -13.31 19.29 -16.43
C ASN A 464 -12.23 20.36 -16.60
N GLU A 465 -11.45 20.57 -15.54
CA GLU A 465 -10.31 21.47 -15.50
C GLU A 465 -9.23 21.01 -16.48
N ALA A 466 -8.97 19.69 -16.54
CA ALA A 466 -8.06 19.10 -17.51
C ALA A 466 -8.47 19.38 -18.96
N ILE A 467 -9.74 19.15 -19.32
CA ILE A 467 -10.31 19.46 -20.64
C ILE A 467 -10.20 20.96 -20.93
N SER A 468 -10.49 21.81 -19.94
CA SER A 468 -10.39 23.27 -20.08
C SER A 468 -8.96 23.70 -20.46
N GLN A 469 -7.94 23.17 -19.77
CA GLN A 469 -6.53 23.45 -20.09
C GLN A 469 -6.17 23.02 -21.51
N LEU A 470 -6.59 21.83 -21.95
CA LEU A 470 -6.32 21.35 -23.31
C LEU A 470 -7.03 22.17 -24.39
N ARG A 471 -8.27 22.61 -24.15
CA ARG A 471 -8.99 23.52 -25.06
C ARG A 471 -8.29 24.88 -25.17
N MET A 472 -7.75 25.39 -24.06
CA MET A 472 -6.94 26.61 -24.08
C MET A 472 -5.66 26.40 -24.89
N ALA A 473 -5.00 25.25 -24.75
CA ALA A 473 -3.79 24.89 -25.49
C ALA A 473 -4.03 24.72 -26.99
N ALA A 474 -5.11 24.05 -27.38
CA ALA A 474 -5.47 23.81 -28.78
C ALA A 474 -5.76 25.10 -29.57
N ARG A 475 -6.22 26.16 -28.90
CA ARG A 475 -6.51 27.46 -29.52
C ARG A 475 -5.28 28.35 -29.67
N ARG A 476 -4.11 27.93 -29.19
CA ARG A 476 -2.90 28.77 -29.22
C ARG A 476 -2.32 28.84 -30.63
N PRO A 477 -2.00 30.04 -31.13
CA PRO A 477 -1.26 30.18 -32.38
C PRO A 477 0.19 29.72 -32.20
N ASN A 478 0.82 29.27 -33.29
CA ASN A 478 2.22 28.86 -33.35
C ASN A 478 2.61 27.66 -32.46
N THR A 479 1.66 26.81 -32.09
CA THR A 479 1.95 25.51 -31.47
C THR A 479 2.62 24.59 -32.51
N SER A 480 3.67 23.86 -32.12
CA SER A 480 4.32 22.92 -33.03
C SER A 480 3.34 21.84 -33.48
N PHE A 481 3.52 21.27 -34.68
CA PHE A 481 2.66 20.19 -35.16
C PHE A 481 2.62 19.01 -34.17
N TYR A 482 3.78 18.65 -33.62
CA TYR A 482 3.91 17.58 -32.64
C TYR A 482 3.11 17.86 -31.36
N ASP A 483 3.21 19.06 -30.79
CA ASP A 483 2.48 19.43 -29.59
C ASP A 483 0.97 19.55 -29.84
N ALA A 484 0.58 20.09 -31.00
CA ALA A 484 -0.81 20.17 -31.41
C ALA A 484 -1.46 18.78 -31.50
N SER A 485 -0.78 17.81 -32.12
CA SER A 485 -1.26 16.43 -32.19
C SER A 485 -1.38 15.77 -30.82
N ARG A 486 -0.44 16.01 -29.89
CA ARG A 486 -0.51 15.49 -28.51
C ARG A 486 -1.68 16.09 -27.75
N ILE A 487 -1.88 17.41 -27.85
CA ILE A 487 -2.97 18.13 -27.20
C ILE A 487 -4.32 17.62 -27.72
N GLU A 488 -4.47 17.48 -29.04
CA GLU A 488 -5.71 17.03 -29.67
C GLU A 488 -6.04 15.58 -29.28
N ALA A 489 -5.07 14.67 -29.36
CA ALA A 489 -5.27 13.27 -28.97
C ALA A 489 -5.69 13.15 -27.50
N ARG A 490 -5.07 13.92 -26.60
CA ARG A 490 -5.41 13.90 -25.18
C ARG A 490 -6.77 14.55 -24.91
N LEU A 491 -7.10 15.62 -25.62
CA LEU A 491 -8.40 16.28 -25.51
C LEU A 491 -9.53 15.33 -25.92
N GLU A 492 -9.37 14.64 -27.04
CA GLU A 492 -10.34 13.65 -27.52
C GLU A 492 -10.50 12.51 -26.50
N GLN A 493 -9.40 12.02 -25.92
CA GLN A 493 -9.46 11.02 -24.87
C GLN A 493 -10.26 11.50 -23.65
N PHE A 494 -9.97 12.69 -23.13
CA PHE A 494 -10.66 13.24 -21.97
C PHE A 494 -12.13 13.56 -22.24
N GLU A 495 -12.46 14.04 -23.44
CA GLU A 495 -13.86 14.30 -23.82
C GLU A 495 -14.66 13.01 -23.97
N ARG A 496 -14.07 11.94 -24.52
CA ARG A 496 -14.68 10.60 -24.54
C ARG A 496 -14.97 10.10 -23.13
N GLU A 497 -13.97 10.14 -22.25
CA GLU A 497 -14.11 9.72 -20.87
C GLU A 497 -15.16 10.54 -20.12
N HIS A 498 -15.19 11.87 -20.34
CA HIS A 498 -16.21 12.74 -19.75
C HIS A 498 -17.62 12.38 -20.24
N ALA A 499 -17.79 12.07 -21.52
CA ALA A 499 -19.07 11.65 -22.09
C ALA A 499 -19.53 10.30 -21.54
N GLU A 500 -18.61 9.35 -21.33
CA GLU A 500 -18.90 8.06 -20.69
C GLU A 500 -19.33 8.23 -19.24
N ARG A 501 -18.59 9.02 -18.46
CA ARG A 501 -18.93 9.34 -17.06
C ARG A 501 -20.30 10.02 -16.94
N SER A 502 -20.64 10.88 -17.90
CA SER A 502 -21.93 11.58 -17.93
C SER A 502 -23.12 10.66 -18.20
N LYS A 503 -22.92 9.53 -18.89
CA LYS A 503 -23.97 8.50 -19.11
C LYS A 503 -24.20 7.59 -17.92
N GLN A 504 -23.25 7.54 -16.98
CA GLN A 504 -23.31 6.70 -15.76
C GLN A 504 -23.92 7.43 -14.55
N ARG A 505 -24.10 8.75 -14.65
CA ARG A 505 -24.87 9.59 -13.72
C ARG A 505 -26.34 9.54 -14.09
#